data_AF-A0A075FT66-F1
#
_entry.id   AF-A0A075FT66-F1
#
_cell.length_a   1.000
_cell.length_b   1.000
_cell.length_c   1.000
_cell.angle_alpha   90.00
_cell.angle_beta   90.00
_cell.angle_gamma   90.00
#
_symmetry.space_group_name_H-M   'P 1'
#
loop_
_entity.id
_entity.type
_entity.pdbx_description
1 polymer ?
#
loop_
_entity_poly.entity_id
_entity_poly.type
_entity_poly.pdbx_seq_one_letter_code
_entity_poly.pdbx_strand_id
1 'polypeptide(L)' 'MLITTSELEKTLDNPNLILIDTRSFQEYSQGHILNALNLDLFPFTGLIQAKREYYLSINN' A
#
# COMPACT_ATOMS: atom_id res chain seq x y z
N MET A 1 -8.20 10.63 4.38
CA MET A 1 -9.15 10.74 3.24
C MET A 1 -9.22 9.38 2.58
N LEU A 2 -10.42 8.90 2.28
CA LEU A 2 -10.66 7.63 1.59
C LEU A 2 -11.42 7.92 0.30
N ILE A 3 -11.25 7.07 -0.71
CA ILE A 3 -11.99 7.11 -1.98
C ILE A 3 -12.64 5.74 -2.22
N THR A 4 -13.73 5.72 -2.98
CA THR A 4 -14.35 4.48 -3.46
C THR A 4 -13.67 3.99 -4.75
N THR A 5 -13.88 2.72 -5.11
CA THR A 5 -13.37 2.15 -6.35
C THR A 5 -13.97 2.81 -7.59
N SER A 6 -15.25 3.17 -7.55
CA SER A 6 -15.93 3.88 -8.66
C SER A 6 -15.43 5.31 -8.84
N GLU A 7 -14.96 5.96 -7.78
CA GLU A 7 -14.30 7.27 -7.88
C GLU A 7 -12.90 7.14 -8.48
N LEU A 8 -12.14 6.12 -8.06
CA LEU A 8 -10.82 5.81 -8.65
C LEU A 8 -10.92 5.55 -10.16
N GLU A 9 -11.88 4.75 -10.59
CA GLU A 9 -12.10 4.39 -12.00
C GLU A 9 -12.21 5.63 -12.90
N LYS A 10 -12.93 6.66 -12.44
CA LYS A 10 -13.12 7.93 -13.17
C LYS A 10 -11.82 8.75 -13.32
N THR A 11 -10.77 8.40 -12.59
CA THR A 11 -9.50 9.13 -12.56
C THR A 11 -8.34 8.38 -13.20
N LEU A 12 -8.54 7.13 -13.66
CA LEU A 12 -7.47 6.28 -14.18
C LEU A 12 -6.74 6.87 -15.39
N ASP A 13 -7.41 7.70 -16.19
CA ASP A 13 -6.83 8.37 -17.36
C ASP A 13 -6.06 9.66 -17.02
N ASN A 14 -6.03 10.07 -15.75
CA ASN A 14 -5.30 11.28 -15.34
C ASN A 14 -3.78 11.02 -15.39
N PRO A 15 -3.00 11.73 -16.22
CA PRO A 15 -1.56 11.52 -16.33
C PRO A 15 -0.77 11.88 -15.07
N ASN A 16 -1.40 12.60 -14.13
CA ASN A 16 -0.79 12.94 -12.83
C ASN A 16 -1.18 11.98 -11.70
N LEU A 17 -1.98 10.94 -11.99
CA LEU A 17 -2.31 9.92 -10.99
C LEU A 17 -1.11 8.99 -10.78
N ILE A 18 -0.69 8.87 -9.52
CA ILE A 18 0.26 7.83 -9.09
C ILE A 18 -0.52 6.82 -8.27
N LEU A 19 -0.63 5.60 -8.78
CA LEU A 19 -1.27 4.49 -8.09
C LEU A 19 -0.19 3.56 -7.52
N ILE A 20 -0.25 3.32 -6.21
CA ILE A 20 0.71 2.46 -5.49
C ILE A 20 -0.02 1.23 -4.98
N ASP A 21 0.41 0.05 -5.42
CA ASP A 21 -0.03 -1.23 -4.89
C ASP A 21 0.94 -1.67 -3.78
N THR A 22 0.46 -1.65 -2.54
CA THR A 22 1.26 -1.94 -1.35
C THR A 22 1.25 -3.42 -0.93
N ARG A 23 0.63 -4.29 -1.74
CA ARG A 23 0.63 -5.74 -1.51
C ARG A 23 2.01 -6.34 -1.81
N SER A 24 2.16 -7.63 -1.49
CA SER A 24 3.37 -8.36 -1.86
C SER A 24 3.59 -8.36 -3.37
N PHE A 25 4.85 -8.41 -3.80
CA PHE A 25 5.16 -8.54 -5.23
C PHE A 25 4.48 -9.76 -5.88
N GLN A 26 4.35 -10.86 -5.12
CA GLN A 26 3.67 -12.07 -5.58
C GLN A 26 2.22 -11.80 -5.97
N GLU A 27 1.43 -11.15 -5.11
CA GLU A 27 0.03 -10.82 -5.39
C GLU A 27 -0.11 -9.82 -6.56
N TYR A 28 0.77 -8.82 -6.61
CA TYR A 28 0.81 -7.85 -7.72
C TYR A 28 1.05 -8.55 -9.07
N SER A 29 1.98 -9.51 -9.10
CA SER A 29 2.34 -10.24 -10.33
C SER A 29 1.20 -11.12 -10.87
N GLN A 30 0.25 -11.51 -10.02
CA GLN A 30 -0.92 -12.31 -10.40
C GLN A 30 -2.05 -11.46 -11.00
N GLY A 31 -2.02 -10.15 -10.77
CA GLY A 31 -3.02 -9.21 -11.26
C GLY A 31 -3.05 -7.93 -10.44
N HIS A 32 -3.07 -6.81 -11.12
CA HIS A 32 -3.11 -5.48 -10.52
C HIS A 32 -3.84 -4.49 -11.44
N ILE A 33 -4.20 -3.34 -10.88
CA ILE A 33 -4.81 -2.24 -11.64
C ILE A 33 -3.74 -1.69 -12.60
N LEU A 34 -4.12 -1.48 -13.86
CA LEU A 34 -3.22 -0.96 -14.89
C LEU A 34 -2.52 0.33 -14.42
N ASN A 35 -1.22 0.47 -14.72
CA ASN A 35 -0.35 1.58 -14.33
C ASN A 35 -0.06 1.70 -12.81
N ALA A 36 -0.53 0.76 -11.97
CA ALA A 36 -0.12 0.72 -10.57
C ALA A 36 1.37 0.32 -10.45
N LEU A 37 2.09 1.02 -9.58
CA LEU A 37 3.45 0.69 -9.17
C LEU A 37 3.42 -0.17 -7.92
N ASN A 38 4.07 -1.34 -7.94
CA ASN A 38 4.22 -2.13 -6.72
C ASN A 38 5.26 -1.48 -5.80
N LEU A 39 4.85 -1.20 -4.57
CA LEU A 39 5.73 -0.85 -3.47
C LEU A 39 5.50 -1.87 -2.36
N ASP A 40 6.18 -3.01 -2.46
CA ASP A 40 6.06 -4.08 -1.47
C ASP A 40 6.50 -3.57 -0.08
N LEU A 41 5.52 -3.42 0.82
CA LEU A 41 5.75 -2.95 2.19
C LEU A 41 6.05 -4.09 3.16
N PHE A 42 5.97 -5.35 2.73
CA PHE A 42 6.22 -6.53 3.57
C PHE A 42 7.59 -6.49 4.26
N PRO A 43 8.70 -6.06 3.61
CA PRO A 43 10.00 -5.96 4.28
C PRO A 43 10.00 -4.98 5.47
N PHE A 44 9.12 -3.99 5.47
CA PHE A 44 9.02 -2.98 6.53
C PHE A 44 8.05 -3.38 7.65
N THR A 45 7.14 -4.32 7.40
CA THR A 45 6.13 -4.75 8.39
C THR A 45 6.78 -5.25 9.68
N GLY A 46 7.87 -6.02 9.58
CA GLY A 46 8.62 -6.48 10.76
C GLY A 46 9.21 -5.34 11.59
N LEU A 47 9.76 -4.31 10.94
CA LEU A 47 10.32 -3.13 11.63
C LEU A 47 9.23 -2.30 12.31
N ILE A 48 8.08 -2.15 11.67
CA ILE A 48 6.93 -1.41 12.22
C ILE A 48 6.37 -2.15 13.43
N GLN A 49 6.25 -3.47 13.34
CA GLN A 49 5.76 -4.31 14.44
C GLN A 49 6.70 -4.27 15.65
N ALA A 50 8.01 -4.45 15.42
CA ALA A 50 9.01 -4.37 16.50
C ALA A 50 9.02 -3.00 17.18
N LYS A 51 8.91 -1.90 16.42
CA LYS A 51 8.79 -0.55 16.99
C LYS A 51 7.53 -0.40 17.83
N ARG A 52 6.38 -0.88 17.34
CA ARG A 52 5.10 -0.82 18.09
C ARG A 52 5.24 -1.53 19.44
N GLU A 53 5.77 -2.74 19.46
CA GLU A 53 5.95 -3.53 20.69
C GLU A 53 6.86 -2.81 21.69
N TYR A 54 7.98 -2.25 21.22
CA TYR A 54 8.87 -1.43 22.04
C TYR A 54 8.17 -0.20 22.64
N TYR A 55 7.40 0.55 21.85
CA TYR A 55 6.63 1.69 22.36
C TYR A 55 5.59 1.28 23.42
N LEU A 56 4.94 0.13 23.25
CA LEU A 56 3.96 -0.38 24.21
C LEU A 56 4.62 -0.90 25.49
N SER A 57 5.85 -1.42 25.43
CA SER A 57 6.56 -1.94 26.61
C SER A 57 7.11 -0.85 27.53
N ILE A 58 7.31 0.38 27.04
CA ILE A 58 7.86 1.50 27.83
C ILE A 58 6.80 2.49 28.33
N ASN A 59 5.55 2.36 27.86
CA ASN A 59 4.43 3.25 28.21
C ASN A 59 3.31 2.52 28.99
N ASN A 60 3.56 1.28 29.41
CA ASN A 60 2.77 0.51 30.38
C ASN A 60 3.64 0.22 31.61
#